data_AF-A0A3B9IWA2-F1
#
_entry.id   AF-A0A3B9IWA2-F1
#
_cell.length_a   1.000
_cell.length_b   1.000
_cell.length_c   1.000
_cell.angle_alpha   90.00
_cell.angle_beta   90.00
_cell.angle_gamma   90.00
#
_symmetry.space_group_name_H-M   'P 1'
#
loop_
_entity.id
_entity.type
_entity.pdbx_description
1 polymer ?
#
loop_
_entity_poly.entity_id
_entity_poly.type
_entity_poly.pdbx_seq_one_letter_code
_entity_poly.pdbx_strand_id
1 'polypeptide(L)'
;MLHFIKEFPKEWEGFKEGRWCNTSVNVRDFIKKNYTPYDGDESFLAPPTEATKKLWEQVMDLSRQEREAGGVLDMDTKIISTITSHGAGYLNKDLEQIVGLQTDKPFKRSLQPFGGIRMAQQACKEYGYEVDPSVVEIFTKYRKTHNQGVFDAYTPEMRLARHSAILTGLPDAYGRGRIIGDYRRVALYGVDILIAD
;
A
#
# COMPACT_ATOMS: atom_id res chain seq x y z
N MET A 1 0.94 8.03 27.62
CA MET A 1 0.14 7.34 28.66
C MET A 1 -1.30 7.54 28.25
N LEU A 2 -2.03 6.47 27.89
CA LEU A 2 -3.39 6.52 27.30
C LEU A 2 -4.42 7.10 28.29
N HIS A 3 -4.30 8.38 28.64
CA HIS A 3 -5.18 9.13 29.56
C HIS A 3 -6.57 9.42 28.96
N PHE A 4 -6.85 8.91 27.76
CA PHE A 4 -8.05 9.24 26.98
C PHE A 4 -9.07 8.09 26.89
N ILE A 5 -8.68 6.85 27.27
CA ILE A 5 -9.62 5.74 27.37
C ILE A 5 -10.33 5.86 28.72
N LYS A 6 -11.41 6.64 28.74
CA LYS A 6 -12.21 6.87 29.95
C LYS A 6 -13.00 5.63 30.38
N GLU A 7 -13.34 4.77 29.44
CA GLU A 7 -14.06 3.51 29.64
C GLU A 7 -13.47 2.42 28.75
N PHE A 8 -13.45 1.18 29.25
CA PHE A 8 -12.92 0.03 28.52
C PHE A 8 -13.78 -0.22 27.26
N PRO A 9 -13.20 -0.16 26.04
CA PRO A 9 -13.96 -0.35 24.81
C PRO A 9 -14.67 -1.71 24.80
N LYS A 10 -15.91 -1.73 24.31
CA LYS A 10 -16.69 -2.97 24.18
C LYS A 10 -16.00 -3.96 23.24
N GLU A 11 -15.30 -3.45 22.24
CA GLU A 11 -14.50 -4.22 21.28
C GLU A 11 -13.37 -5.02 21.94
N TRP A 12 -13.01 -4.70 23.18
CA TRP A 12 -11.97 -5.40 23.94
C TRP A 12 -12.50 -6.44 24.93
N GLU A 13 -13.82 -6.63 25.00
CA GLU A 13 -14.46 -7.58 25.88
C GLU A 13 -13.92 -9.01 25.67
N GLY A 14 -13.58 -9.69 26.77
CA GLY A 14 -13.02 -11.04 26.76
C GLY A 14 -11.50 -11.13 26.60
N PHE A 15 -10.80 -10.03 26.27
CA PHE A 15 -9.34 -10.01 26.27
C PHE A 15 -8.74 -9.86 27.67
N LYS A 16 -7.65 -10.59 27.93
CA LYS A 16 -6.81 -10.43 29.11
C LYS A 16 -6.11 -9.07 29.06
N GLU A 17 -6.36 -8.26 30.08
CA GLU A 17 -5.76 -6.95 30.26
C GLU A 17 -4.23 -6.98 30.36
N GLY A 18 -3.61 -5.86 30.00
CA GLY A 18 -2.18 -5.69 30.03
C GLY A 18 -1.73 -4.25 29.83
N ARG A 19 -0.45 -4.08 29.50
CA ARG A 19 0.09 -2.75 29.20
C ARG A 19 -0.53 -2.15 27.95
N TRP A 20 -0.95 -3.02 27.03
CA TRP A 20 -1.59 -2.67 25.76
C TRP A 20 -2.86 -1.85 25.92
N CYS A 21 -3.67 -2.09 26.95
CA CYS A 21 -4.92 -1.37 27.19
C CYS A 21 -4.79 -0.22 28.21
N ASN A 22 -3.80 -0.27 29.12
CA ASN A 22 -3.75 0.62 30.28
C ASN A 22 -2.64 1.69 30.22
N THR A 23 -1.62 1.52 29.35
CA THR A 23 -0.40 2.35 29.44
C THR A 23 0.06 2.96 28.13
N SER A 24 0.17 2.17 27.06
CA SER A 24 0.67 2.61 25.76
C SER A 24 0.26 1.66 24.63
N VAL A 25 0.35 2.14 23.38
CA VAL A 25 0.19 1.32 22.18
C VAL A 25 1.21 0.18 22.19
N ASN A 26 0.74 -1.05 22.46
CA ASN A 26 1.60 -2.21 22.62
C ASN A 26 0.97 -3.51 22.07
N VAL A 27 0.99 -3.65 20.74
CA VAL A 27 0.44 -4.83 20.04
C VAL A 27 1.12 -6.14 20.48
N ARG A 28 2.41 -6.11 20.84
CA ARG A 28 3.13 -7.32 21.31
C ARG A 28 2.57 -7.82 22.63
N ASP A 29 2.31 -6.93 23.57
CA ASP A 29 1.75 -7.26 24.89
C ASP A 29 0.33 -7.83 24.74
N PHE A 30 -0.48 -7.22 23.85
CA PHE A 30 -1.80 -7.74 23.47
C PHE A 30 -1.72 -9.18 22.96
N ILE A 31 -0.88 -9.43 21.93
CA ILE A 31 -0.73 -10.76 21.33
C ILE A 31 -0.31 -11.77 22.38
N LYS A 32 0.78 -11.52 23.12
CA LYS A 32 1.31 -12.46 24.11
C LYS A 32 0.30 -12.87 25.17
N LYS A 33 -0.63 -11.99 25.52
CA LYS A 33 -1.65 -12.25 26.54
C LYS A 33 -2.87 -12.97 25.99
N ASN A 34 -3.19 -12.78 24.70
CA ASN A 34 -4.49 -13.14 24.15
C ASN A 34 -4.46 -14.19 23.03
N TYR A 35 -3.31 -14.50 22.45
CA TYR A 35 -3.22 -15.59 21.47
C TYR A 35 -3.38 -16.95 22.15
N THR A 36 -4.03 -17.88 21.45
CA THR A 36 -4.09 -19.29 21.83
C THR A 36 -3.08 -20.04 20.96
N PRO A 37 -2.02 -20.64 21.54
CA PRO A 37 -1.15 -21.56 20.80
C PRO A 37 -1.97 -22.69 20.17
N TYR A 38 -1.63 -23.07 18.94
CA TYR A 38 -2.27 -24.17 18.24
C TYR A 38 -1.20 -25.18 17.81
N ASP A 39 -1.21 -26.34 18.45
CA ASP A 39 -0.27 -27.45 18.21
C ASP A 39 -0.94 -28.65 17.49
N GLY A 40 -2.11 -28.43 16.88
CA GLY A 40 -2.84 -29.42 16.09
C GLY A 40 -2.42 -29.47 14.62
N ASP A 41 -3.28 -30.02 13.76
CA ASP A 41 -3.05 -30.21 12.32
C ASP A 41 -4.04 -29.43 11.43
N GLU A 42 -3.95 -29.59 10.11
CA GLU A 42 -4.79 -28.91 9.13
C GLU A 42 -6.23 -29.45 9.01
N SER A 43 -6.63 -30.45 9.81
CA SER A 43 -7.93 -31.12 9.66
C SER A 43 -9.14 -30.20 9.88
N PHE A 44 -8.97 -29.09 10.58
CA PHE A 44 -10.03 -28.09 10.81
C PHE A 44 -10.19 -27.09 9.65
N LEU A 45 -9.31 -27.11 8.63
CA LEU A 45 -9.35 -26.13 7.54
C LEU A 45 -10.64 -26.29 6.70
N ALA A 46 -11.33 -25.17 6.51
CA ALA A 46 -12.51 -25.11 5.66
C ALA A 46 -12.15 -24.85 4.18
N PRO A 47 -12.93 -25.39 3.22
CA PRO A 47 -12.75 -25.10 1.80
C PRO A 47 -13.17 -23.66 1.45
N PRO A 48 -12.76 -23.13 0.28
CA PRO A 48 -13.19 -21.82 -0.16
C PRO A 48 -14.71 -21.77 -0.42
N THR A 49 -15.32 -20.64 -0.09
CA THR A 49 -16.73 -20.38 -0.37
C THR A 49 -16.98 -20.18 -1.88
N GLU A 50 -18.23 -20.31 -2.31
CA GLU A 50 -18.61 -20.01 -3.71
C GLU A 50 -18.37 -18.53 -4.08
N ALA A 51 -18.55 -17.61 -3.13
CA ALA A 51 -18.20 -16.20 -3.33
C ALA A 51 -16.69 -16.03 -3.58
N THR A 52 -15.85 -16.71 -2.79
CA THR A 52 -14.39 -16.71 -2.96
C THR A 52 -13.99 -17.25 -4.33
N LYS A 53 -14.57 -18.38 -4.78
CA LYS A 53 -14.27 -18.95 -6.10
C LYS A 53 -14.62 -18.00 -7.24
N LYS A 54 -15.82 -17.41 -7.21
CA LYS A 54 -16.28 -16.43 -8.22
C LYS A 54 -15.43 -15.16 -8.27
N LEU A 55 -15.00 -14.65 -7.12
CA LEU A 55 -14.11 -13.50 -7.05
C LEU A 55 -12.73 -13.85 -7.61
N TRP A 56 -12.22 -15.03 -7.27
CA TRP A 56 -10.92 -15.49 -7.75
C TRP A 56 -10.90 -15.74 -9.26
N GLU A 57 -11.96 -16.29 -9.83
CA GLU A 57 -12.13 -16.44 -11.29
C GLU A 57 -12.01 -15.08 -12.01
N GLN A 58 -12.62 -14.03 -11.48
CA GLN A 58 -12.48 -12.67 -12.04
C GLN A 58 -11.04 -12.16 -11.95
N VAL A 59 -10.36 -12.37 -10.83
CA VAL A 59 -8.94 -12.01 -10.68
C VAL A 59 -8.07 -12.77 -11.69
N MET A 60 -8.34 -14.05 -11.91
CA MET A 60 -7.60 -14.88 -12.88
C MET A 60 -7.82 -14.44 -14.31
N ASP A 61 -9.05 -14.07 -14.68
CA ASP A 61 -9.31 -13.51 -16.00
C ASP A 61 -8.64 -12.14 -16.19
N LEU A 62 -8.74 -11.24 -15.22
CA LEU A 62 -8.03 -9.95 -15.26
C LEU A 62 -6.50 -10.12 -15.32
N SER A 63 -5.95 -11.10 -14.61
CA SER A 63 -4.53 -11.44 -14.68
C SER A 63 -4.14 -11.96 -16.07
N ARG A 64 -5.01 -12.73 -16.73
CA ARG A 64 -4.81 -13.18 -18.11
C ARG A 64 -4.81 -11.98 -19.06
N GLN A 65 -5.78 -11.08 -18.92
CA GLN A 65 -5.87 -9.86 -19.72
C GLN A 65 -4.63 -8.96 -19.51
N GLU A 66 -4.16 -8.76 -18.27
CA GLU A 66 -2.95 -7.97 -17.99
C GLU A 66 -1.71 -8.57 -18.69
N ARG A 67 -1.56 -9.91 -18.66
CA ARG A 67 -0.47 -10.59 -19.39
C ARG A 67 -0.58 -10.41 -20.90
N GLU A 68 -1.77 -10.56 -21.46
CA GLU A 68 -2.04 -10.37 -22.90
C GLU A 68 -1.80 -8.92 -23.34
N ALA A 69 -2.06 -7.95 -22.46
CA ALA A 69 -1.79 -6.53 -22.67
C ALA A 69 -0.30 -6.15 -22.49
N GLY A 70 0.59 -7.12 -22.26
CA GLY A 70 2.02 -6.86 -22.10
C GLY A 70 2.43 -6.40 -20.70
N GLY A 71 1.55 -6.54 -19.70
CA GLY A 71 1.87 -6.38 -18.28
C GLY A 71 1.18 -5.23 -17.56
N VAL A 72 0.40 -4.37 -18.24
CA VAL A 72 -0.47 -3.37 -17.58
C VAL A 72 -1.83 -3.37 -18.26
N LEU A 73 -2.90 -3.52 -17.48
CA LEU A 73 -4.26 -3.52 -17.99
C LEU A 73 -4.83 -2.09 -18.13
N ASP A 74 -4.61 -1.25 -17.12
CA ASP A 74 -5.03 0.15 -17.09
C ASP A 74 -4.08 0.94 -16.16
N MET A 75 -3.96 2.25 -16.36
CA MET A 75 -3.18 3.13 -15.49
C MET A 75 -3.70 4.57 -15.47
N ASP A 76 -3.54 5.24 -14.33
CA ASP A 76 -3.80 6.68 -14.24
C ASP A 76 -2.73 7.48 -14.99
N THR A 77 -3.19 8.44 -15.79
CA THR A 77 -2.34 9.43 -16.46
C THR A 77 -2.46 10.83 -15.88
N LYS A 78 -3.52 11.07 -15.09
CA LYS A 78 -3.88 12.40 -14.56
C LYS A 78 -4.05 12.44 -13.04
N ILE A 79 -4.62 11.38 -12.46
CA ILE A 79 -4.93 11.35 -11.03
C ILE A 79 -3.65 11.10 -10.24
N ILE A 80 -3.17 12.14 -9.55
CA ILE A 80 -2.04 12.04 -8.63
C ILE A 80 -2.49 11.25 -7.40
N SER A 81 -1.92 10.05 -7.20
CA SER A 81 -2.37 9.17 -6.14
C SER A 81 -2.00 9.70 -4.74
N THR A 82 -2.99 9.69 -3.86
CA THR A 82 -2.90 9.95 -2.42
C THR A 82 -3.80 8.96 -1.68
N ILE A 83 -3.88 9.05 -0.34
CA ILE A 83 -4.74 8.15 0.46
C ILE A 83 -6.22 8.24 0.06
N THR A 84 -6.68 9.42 -0.41
CA THR A 84 -8.11 9.70 -0.67
C THR A 84 -8.39 10.17 -2.10
N SER A 85 -7.43 10.02 -3.02
CA SER A 85 -7.56 10.52 -4.41
C SER A 85 -8.55 9.74 -5.26
N HIS A 86 -8.81 8.47 -4.93
CA HIS A 86 -9.63 7.56 -5.73
C HIS A 86 -10.95 7.26 -5.02
N GLY A 87 -11.98 6.99 -5.82
CA GLY A 87 -13.22 6.39 -5.32
C GLY A 87 -13.02 4.92 -4.96
N ALA A 88 -14.05 4.32 -4.33
CA ALA A 88 -14.04 2.90 -4.02
C ALA A 88 -14.13 2.05 -5.29
N GLY A 89 -13.21 1.09 -5.44
CA GLY A 89 -13.24 0.05 -6.47
C GLY A 89 -13.60 -1.31 -5.88
N TYR A 90 -14.17 -2.18 -6.72
CA TYR A 90 -14.65 -3.52 -6.35
C TYR A 90 -14.40 -4.50 -7.49
N LEU A 91 -14.22 -5.79 -7.16
CA LEU A 91 -14.38 -6.87 -8.13
C LEU A 91 -15.87 -7.17 -8.28
N ASN A 92 -16.53 -7.42 -7.16
CA ASN A 92 -17.97 -7.57 -7.05
C ASN A 92 -18.40 -7.24 -5.61
N LYS A 93 -18.97 -6.05 -5.45
CA LYS A 93 -19.33 -5.48 -4.15
C LYS A 93 -20.29 -6.35 -3.33
N ASP A 94 -21.12 -7.15 -3.97
CA ASP A 94 -22.11 -7.99 -3.30
C ASP A 94 -21.50 -9.31 -2.77
N LEU A 95 -20.33 -9.70 -3.27
CA LEU A 95 -19.65 -10.94 -2.88
C LEU A 95 -18.49 -10.72 -1.91
N GLU A 96 -17.88 -9.53 -1.91
CA GLU A 96 -16.68 -9.20 -1.13
C GLU A 96 -17.00 -9.06 0.36
N GLN A 97 -16.32 -9.85 1.21
CA GLN A 97 -16.38 -9.70 2.67
C GLN A 97 -15.36 -8.68 3.19
N ILE A 98 -14.20 -8.59 2.52
CA ILE A 98 -13.14 -7.63 2.79
C ILE A 98 -12.94 -6.84 1.50
N VAL A 99 -13.00 -5.51 1.59
CA VAL A 99 -12.99 -4.59 0.45
C VAL A 99 -11.73 -3.72 0.46
N GLY A 100 -11.41 -3.18 -0.71
CA GLY A 100 -10.34 -2.18 -0.86
C GLY A 100 -9.44 -2.49 -2.05
N LEU A 101 -9.36 -1.55 -2.98
CA LEU A 101 -8.44 -1.56 -4.11
C LEU A 101 -7.57 -0.29 -4.08
N GLN A 102 -6.44 -0.32 -4.79
CA GLN A 102 -5.52 0.82 -4.86
C GLN A 102 -6.10 1.99 -5.66
N THR A 103 -6.99 1.70 -6.60
CA THR A 103 -7.67 2.67 -7.46
C THR A 103 -9.16 2.34 -7.52
N ASP A 104 -9.89 3.06 -8.36
CA ASP A 104 -11.32 2.88 -8.62
C ASP A 104 -11.67 1.60 -9.40
N LYS A 105 -10.67 0.85 -9.90
CA LYS A 105 -10.88 -0.36 -10.69
C LYS A 105 -9.86 -1.48 -10.36
N PRO A 106 -10.26 -2.76 -10.46
CA PRO A 106 -9.31 -3.86 -10.44
C PRO A 106 -8.22 -3.70 -11.52
N PHE A 107 -6.97 -4.02 -11.18
CA PHE A 107 -5.83 -4.05 -12.13
C PHE A 107 -5.49 -2.70 -12.80
N LYS A 108 -6.05 -1.59 -12.33
CA LYS A 108 -5.65 -0.24 -12.75
C LYS A 108 -4.54 0.28 -11.85
N ARG A 109 -3.38 0.61 -12.43
CA ARG A 109 -2.21 1.12 -11.71
C ARG A 109 -2.31 2.61 -11.43
N SER A 110 -2.08 3.00 -10.18
CA SER A 110 -2.09 4.41 -9.76
C SER A 110 -0.85 5.18 -10.25
N LEU A 111 -0.98 6.48 -10.50
CA LEU A 111 0.16 7.36 -10.81
C LEU A 111 0.83 7.87 -9.51
N GLN A 112 2.11 7.53 -9.31
CA GLN A 112 2.88 7.84 -8.09
C GLN A 112 4.06 8.81 -8.38
N PRO A 113 3.80 10.09 -8.70
CA PRO A 113 4.82 10.99 -9.24
C PRO A 113 5.79 11.57 -8.19
N PHE A 114 5.49 11.46 -6.89
CA PHE A 114 6.36 11.96 -5.81
C PHE A 114 7.77 11.34 -5.83
N GLY A 115 7.88 10.08 -6.30
CA GLY A 115 9.16 9.41 -6.48
C GLY A 115 10.00 9.98 -7.62
N GLY A 116 9.36 10.50 -8.67
CA GLY A 116 10.03 11.06 -9.84
C GLY A 116 9.14 11.12 -11.08
N ILE A 117 8.92 12.32 -11.62
CA ILE A 117 8.04 12.54 -12.77
C ILE A 117 8.58 11.93 -14.07
N ARG A 118 9.91 11.95 -14.27
CA ARG A 118 10.55 11.34 -15.45
C ARG A 118 10.26 9.85 -15.55
N MET A 119 10.30 9.14 -14.41
CA MET A 119 10.06 7.71 -14.35
C MET A 119 8.59 7.41 -14.58
N ALA A 120 7.69 8.24 -14.04
CA ALA A 120 6.27 8.12 -14.30
C ALA A 120 5.95 8.30 -15.80
N GLN A 121 6.51 9.33 -16.45
CA GLN A 121 6.34 9.56 -17.89
C GLN A 121 6.88 8.40 -18.73
N GLN A 122 8.08 7.90 -18.39
CA GLN A 122 8.68 6.76 -19.08
C GLN A 122 7.84 5.50 -18.94
N ALA A 123 7.37 5.20 -17.73
CA ALA A 123 6.49 4.06 -17.48
C ALA A 123 5.18 4.19 -18.27
N CYS A 124 4.51 5.35 -18.28
CA CYS A 124 3.30 5.52 -19.09
C CYS A 124 3.58 5.29 -20.57
N LYS A 125 4.68 5.86 -21.10
CA LYS A 125 5.06 5.73 -22.50
C LYS A 125 5.32 4.28 -22.92
N GLU A 126 5.94 3.47 -22.05
CA GLU A 126 6.20 2.04 -22.30
C GLU A 126 4.92 1.23 -22.52
N TYR A 127 3.80 1.67 -21.94
CA TYR A 127 2.49 1.02 -22.10
C TYR A 127 1.54 1.82 -23.02
N GLY A 128 2.05 2.78 -23.79
CA GLY A 128 1.26 3.54 -24.77
C GLY A 128 0.40 4.68 -24.19
N TYR A 129 0.69 5.10 -22.96
CA TYR A 129 -0.01 6.20 -22.27
C TYR A 129 0.86 7.46 -22.21
N GLU A 130 0.22 8.62 -22.06
CA GLU A 130 0.89 9.91 -21.84
C GLU A 130 0.38 10.53 -20.54
N VAL A 131 1.29 10.95 -19.67
CA VAL A 131 0.95 11.67 -18.42
C VAL A 131 0.38 13.04 -18.78
N ASP A 132 -0.71 13.44 -18.14
CA ASP A 132 -1.35 14.74 -18.35
C ASP A 132 -0.32 15.88 -18.13
N PRO A 133 -0.20 16.83 -19.08
CA PRO A 133 0.79 17.90 -19.00
C PRO A 133 0.72 18.74 -17.71
N SER A 134 -0.47 18.87 -17.12
CA SER A 134 -0.64 19.58 -15.84
C SER A 134 0.06 18.87 -14.69
N VAL A 135 0.07 17.53 -14.68
CA VAL A 135 0.81 16.74 -13.68
C VAL A 135 2.31 16.90 -13.89
N VAL A 136 2.77 16.89 -15.14
CA VAL A 136 4.18 17.14 -15.47
C VAL A 136 4.60 18.51 -14.96
N GLU A 137 3.81 19.54 -15.24
CA GLU A 137 4.06 20.91 -14.76
C GLU A 137 4.14 20.96 -13.23
N ILE A 138 3.21 20.32 -12.51
CA ILE A 138 3.22 20.27 -11.05
C ILE A 138 4.51 19.69 -10.52
N PHE A 139 4.93 18.52 -11.02
CA PHE A 139 6.11 17.81 -10.49
C PHE A 139 7.44 18.27 -11.08
N THR A 140 7.41 19.23 -12.01
CA THR A 140 8.60 19.91 -12.53
C THR A 140 8.78 21.31 -11.93
N LYS A 141 7.70 22.08 -11.74
CA LYS A 141 7.77 23.49 -11.32
C LYS A 141 7.41 23.71 -9.85
N TYR A 142 6.39 23.04 -9.32
CA TYR A 142 5.83 23.37 -8.01
C TYR A 142 6.25 22.37 -6.91
N ARG A 143 6.26 21.07 -7.24
CA ARG A 143 6.56 19.99 -6.30
C ARG A 143 7.77 19.20 -6.77
N LYS A 144 8.94 19.53 -6.24
CA LYS A 144 10.17 18.75 -6.47
C LYS A 144 9.98 17.30 -6.04
N THR A 145 10.48 16.36 -6.83
CA THR A 145 10.40 14.90 -6.59
C THR A 145 11.61 14.37 -5.86
N HIS A 146 11.50 13.16 -5.29
CA HIS A 146 12.63 12.44 -4.68
C HIS A 146 13.79 12.29 -5.68
N ASN A 147 13.51 11.76 -6.88
CA ASN A 147 14.52 11.57 -7.92
C ASN A 147 15.27 12.86 -8.25
N GLN A 148 14.57 13.98 -8.49
CA GLN A 148 15.24 15.24 -8.80
C GLN A 148 16.13 15.71 -7.63
N GLY A 149 15.64 15.57 -6.39
CA GLY A 149 16.42 15.91 -5.20
C GLY A 149 17.71 15.08 -5.06
N VAL A 150 17.64 13.77 -5.33
CA VAL A 150 18.81 12.89 -5.32
C VAL A 150 19.81 13.29 -6.39
N PHE A 151 19.35 13.49 -7.63
CA PHE A 151 20.24 13.81 -8.75
C PHE A 151 20.87 15.20 -8.64
N ASP A 152 20.20 16.17 -8.03
CA ASP A 152 20.80 17.48 -7.76
C ASP A 152 21.97 17.40 -6.75
N ALA A 153 21.94 16.41 -5.85
CA ALA A 153 22.97 16.21 -4.83
C ALA A 153 24.09 15.22 -5.26
N TYR A 154 23.84 14.39 -6.28
CA TYR A 154 24.82 13.42 -6.76
C TYR A 154 26.10 14.07 -7.30
N THR A 155 27.25 13.61 -6.82
CA THR A 155 28.56 14.01 -7.35
C THR A 155 28.83 13.37 -8.72
N PRO A 156 29.77 13.93 -9.51
CA PRO A 156 30.19 13.31 -10.77
C PRO A 156 30.63 11.84 -10.62
N GLU A 157 31.32 11.50 -9.53
CA GLU A 157 31.81 10.15 -9.24
C GLU A 157 30.67 9.18 -8.94
N MET A 158 29.67 9.61 -8.16
CA MET A 158 28.47 8.81 -7.90
C MET A 158 27.73 8.49 -9.20
N ARG A 159 27.58 9.50 -10.08
CA ARG A 159 26.94 9.31 -11.39
C ARG A 159 27.75 8.36 -12.27
N LEU A 160 29.07 8.47 -12.26
CA LEU A 160 29.95 7.59 -13.03
C LEU A 160 29.89 6.14 -12.54
N ALA A 161 29.93 5.91 -11.23
CA ALA A 161 29.80 4.58 -10.65
C ALA A 161 28.46 3.91 -11.02
N ARG A 162 27.38 4.70 -11.03
CA ARG A 162 26.05 4.23 -11.48
C ARG A 162 26.03 3.90 -12.96
N HIS A 163 26.56 4.79 -13.81
CA HIS A 163 26.61 4.59 -15.26
C HIS A 163 27.45 3.37 -15.64
N SER A 164 28.57 3.15 -14.96
CA SER A 164 29.45 1.99 -15.16
C SER A 164 28.96 0.72 -14.47
N ALA A 165 27.73 0.71 -13.93
CA ALA A 165 27.11 -0.42 -13.23
C ALA A 165 27.89 -0.94 -12.00
N ILE A 166 28.79 -0.14 -11.43
CA ILE A 166 29.51 -0.45 -10.18
C ILE A 166 28.56 -0.34 -8.99
N LEU A 167 27.67 0.66 -9.00
CA LEU A 167 26.58 0.84 -8.04
C LEU A 167 25.25 0.97 -8.79
N THR A 168 24.51 -0.14 -8.90
CA THR A 168 23.23 -0.20 -9.62
C THR A 168 22.07 -0.58 -8.69
N GLY A 169 20.84 -0.27 -9.11
CA GLY A 169 19.63 -0.60 -8.35
C GLY A 169 19.47 0.20 -7.05
N LEU A 170 20.06 1.39 -6.96
CA LEU A 170 19.83 2.29 -5.84
C LEU A 170 18.41 2.88 -5.90
N PRO A 171 17.77 3.19 -4.76
CA PRO A 171 16.41 3.73 -4.71
C PRO A 171 16.39 5.24 -5.04
N ASP A 172 16.96 5.61 -6.19
CA ASP A 172 17.01 6.98 -6.72
C ASP A 172 15.86 7.28 -7.68
N ALA A 173 15.17 6.24 -8.17
CA ALA A 173 14.14 6.33 -9.22
C ALA A 173 12.80 5.68 -8.82
N TYR A 174 12.66 5.18 -7.60
CA TYR A 174 11.46 4.52 -7.09
C TYR A 174 11.38 4.63 -5.56
N GLY A 175 10.21 4.29 -5.00
CA GLY A 175 10.03 4.28 -3.55
C GLY A 175 10.97 3.26 -2.87
N ARG A 176 11.75 3.70 -1.88
CA ARG A 176 12.74 2.85 -1.18
C ARG A 176 12.19 1.56 -0.56
N GLY A 177 10.88 1.52 -0.28
CA GLY A 177 10.23 0.40 0.40
C GLY A 177 10.85 0.14 1.77
N ARG A 178 10.91 -1.14 2.17
CA ARG A 178 11.54 -1.61 3.42
C ARG A 178 11.05 -0.92 4.70
N ILE A 179 9.80 -0.45 4.67
CA ILE A 179 9.07 0.09 5.81
C ILE A 179 7.90 -0.84 6.08
N ILE A 180 7.77 -1.29 7.32
CA ILE A 180 6.64 -2.09 7.77
C ILE A 180 5.91 -1.24 8.81
N GLY A 181 4.79 -0.64 8.41
CA GLY A 181 3.84 -0.08 9.36
C GLY A 181 3.20 -1.21 10.17
N ASP A 182 2.96 -0.99 11.46
CA ASP A 182 2.25 -1.99 12.27
C ASP A 182 0.74 -1.82 12.06
N TYR A 183 0.23 -2.35 10.95
CA TYR A 183 -1.18 -2.20 10.52
C TYR A 183 -2.18 -2.76 11.52
N ARG A 184 -1.76 -3.71 12.38
CA ARG A 184 -2.57 -4.29 13.45
C ARG A 184 -2.98 -3.24 14.49
N ARG A 185 -2.24 -2.13 14.60
CA ARG A 185 -2.59 -1.02 15.49
C ARG A 185 -3.95 -0.44 15.16
N VAL A 186 -4.28 -0.29 13.88
CA VAL A 186 -5.57 0.26 13.46
C VAL A 186 -6.71 -0.66 13.89
N ALA A 187 -6.55 -1.98 13.72
CA ALA A 187 -7.53 -2.96 14.17
C ALA A 187 -7.68 -2.98 15.70
N LEU A 188 -6.58 -2.85 16.45
CA LEU A 188 -6.60 -2.95 17.91
C LEU A 188 -7.06 -1.67 18.61
N TYR A 189 -6.68 -0.50 18.10
CA TYR A 189 -6.88 0.79 18.77
C TYR A 189 -7.84 1.74 18.03
N GLY A 190 -8.19 1.46 16.77
CA GLY A 190 -8.86 2.45 15.92
C GLY A 190 -7.94 3.63 15.59
N VAL A 191 -8.40 4.51 14.69
CA VAL A 191 -7.59 5.66 14.25
C VAL A 191 -7.58 6.81 15.26
N ASP A 192 -8.68 7.04 15.97
CA ASP A 192 -8.80 8.17 16.90
C ASP A 192 -7.80 8.08 18.05
N ILE A 193 -7.64 6.88 18.63
CA ILE A 193 -6.65 6.64 19.68
C ILE A 193 -5.23 6.83 19.13
N LEU A 194 -4.95 6.35 17.90
CA LEU A 194 -3.63 6.47 17.28
C LEU A 194 -3.27 7.90 16.87
N ILE A 195 -4.26 8.74 16.58
CA ILE A 195 -4.04 10.17 16.31
C ILE A 195 -3.74 10.94 17.61
N ALA A 196 -4.30 10.49 18.73
CA ALA A 196 -4.12 11.13 20.03
C ALA A 196 -2.86 10.68 20.81
N ASP A 197 -2.32 9.50 20.53
CA ASP A 197 -1.07 8.96 21.10
C ASP A 197 0.18 9.72 20.60
#